data_AF-A0A7W1C7B1-F1
#
_entry.id   AF-A0A7W1C7B1-F1
#
_cell.length_a   1.000
_cell.length_b   1.000
_cell.length_c   1.000
_cell.angle_alpha   90.00
_cell.angle_beta   90.00
_cell.angle_gamma   90.00
#
_symmetry.space_group_name_H-M   'P 1'
#
loop_
_entity.id
_entity.type
_entity.pdbx_description
1 polymer ?
#
loop_
_entity_poly.entity_id
_entity_poly.type
_entity_poly.pdbx_seq_one_letter_code
_entity_poly.pdbx_strand_id
1 'polypeptide(L)'
;PIGLHGDRAALPIWVDLMKRSGHASGGSEFPAPRNIVLVEVDPETGELATPGCPVTSYEVFVEGTEPEVECRLHGVDMDDGWWIF
;
A
#
# COMPACT_ATOMS: atom_id res chain seq x y z
N PRO A 1 -31.92 -9.02 15.19
CA PRO A 1 -30.67 -9.16 14.41
C PRO A 1 -29.97 -10.49 14.74
N ILE A 2 -29.44 -11.21 13.74
CA ILE A 2 -28.89 -12.58 13.91
C ILE A 2 -27.42 -12.64 14.38
N GLY A 3 -26.80 -11.50 14.71
CA GLY A 3 -25.47 -11.43 15.33
C GLY A 3 -24.27 -11.86 14.46
N LEU A 4 -24.49 -12.07 13.16
CA LEU A 4 -23.42 -12.45 12.24
C LEU A 4 -22.80 -11.22 11.55
N HIS A 5 -21.49 -11.30 11.33
CA HIS A 5 -20.67 -10.25 10.71
C HIS A 5 -20.45 -10.54 9.21
N GLY A 6 -20.13 -9.51 8.43
CA GLY A 6 -19.99 -9.62 6.97
C GLY A 6 -18.93 -10.63 6.53
N ASP A 7 -17.83 -10.75 7.28
CA ASP A 7 -16.74 -11.71 7.05
C ASP A 7 -17.16 -13.18 7.26
N ARG A 8 -18.07 -13.45 8.19
CA ARG A 8 -18.53 -14.81 8.50
C ARG A 8 -19.81 -15.22 7.79
N ALA A 9 -20.69 -14.27 7.47
CA ALA A 9 -21.95 -14.54 6.79
C ALA A 9 -21.89 -14.24 5.29
N ALA A 10 -21.55 -13.02 4.91
CA ALA A 10 -21.65 -12.58 3.51
C ALA A 10 -20.46 -13.03 2.66
N LEU A 11 -19.23 -12.93 3.19
CA LEU A 11 -18.03 -13.24 2.44
C LEU A 11 -17.99 -14.70 1.94
N PRO A 12 -18.34 -15.74 2.73
CA PRO A 12 -18.36 -17.11 2.22
C PRO A 12 -19.36 -17.32 1.08
N ILE A 13 -20.52 -16.66 1.14
CA ILE A 13 -21.54 -16.69 0.06
C ILE A 13 -20.98 -16.05 -1.20
N TRP A 14 -20.36 -14.87 -1.08
CA TRP A 14 -19.75 -14.17 -2.21
C TRP A 14 -18.62 -14.98 -2.84
N VAL A 15 -17.77 -15.62 -2.04
CA VAL A 15 -16.68 -16.48 -2.53
C VAL A 15 -17.22 -17.65 -3.34
N ASP A 16 -18.26 -18.34 -2.84
CA ASP A 16 -18.90 -19.45 -3.59
C ASP A 16 -19.52 -18.95 -4.90
N LEU A 17 -20.20 -17.80 -4.88
CA LEU A 17 -20.76 -17.18 -6.07
C LEU A 17 -19.66 -16.87 -7.11
N MET A 18 -18.59 -16.17 -6.71
CA MET A 18 -17.52 -15.78 -7.63
C MET A 18 -16.78 -16.98 -8.21
N LYS A 19 -16.55 -18.04 -7.41
CA LYS A 19 -15.97 -19.30 -7.88
C LYS A 19 -16.83 -19.95 -8.97
N ARG A 20 -18.16 -19.89 -8.85
CA ARG A 20 -19.10 -20.44 -9.85
C ARG A 20 -19.30 -19.52 -11.06
N SER A 21 -19.06 -18.22 -10.90
CA SER A 21 -19.31 -17.22 -11.94
C SER A 21 -18.39 -17.34 -13.18
N GLY A 22 -17.31 -18.12 -13.10
CA GLY A 22 -16.28 -18.19 -14.16
C GLY A 22 -15.33 -16.98 -14.19
N HIS A 23 -15.54 -15.96 -13.35
CA HIS A 23 -14.67 -14.79 -13.23
C HIS A 23 -13.60 -14.95 -12.13
N ALA A 24 -13.47 -16.16 -11.56
CA ALA A 24 -12.52 -16.42 -10.48
C ALA A 24 -11.06 -16.40 -10.96
N SER A 25 -10.82 -16.76 -12.22
CA SER A 25 -9.54 -16.54 -12.91
C SER A 25 -9.54 -15.11 -13.47
N GLY A 26 -9.31 -14.15 -12.58
CA GLY A 26 -9.24 -12.73 -12.94
C GLY A 26 -8.20 -12.47 -14.03
N GLY A 27 -8.40 -11.38 -14.77
CA GLY A 27 -7.37 -10.92 -15.68
C GLY A 27 -7.82 -9.95 -16.77
N SER A 28 -8.79 -9.07 -16.51
CA SER A 28 -8.70 -7.79 -17.19
C SER A 28 -7.60 -7.01 -16.48
N GLU A 29 -6.65 -6.46 -17.25
CA GLU A 29 -5.76 -5.43 -16.73
C GLU A 29 -6.63 -4.36 -16.06
N PHE A 30 -6.26 -3.94 -14.86
CA PHE A 30 -6.89 -2.81 -14.19
C PHE A 30 -6.00 -1.60 -14.45
N PRO A 31 -6.16 -0.91 -15.60
CA PRO A 31 -5.31 0.20 -15.92
C PRO A 31 -5.49 1.27 -14.85
N ALA A 32 -4.37 1.79 -14.35
CA ALA A 32 -4.41 2.93 -13.46
C ALA A 32 -5.16 4.08 -14.17
N PRO A 33 -6.17 4.69 -13.52
CA PRO A 33 -6.75 5.93 -14.00
C PRO A 33 -5.67 7.00 -14.18
N ARG A 34 -5.99 8.05 -14.94
CA ARG A 34 -5.17 9.28 -14.88
C ARG A 34 -5.14 9.81 -13.44
N ASN A 35 -4.23 10.71 -13.12
CA ASN A 35 -4.12 11.38 -11.81
C ASN A 35 -3.97 10.42 -10.61
N ILE A 36 -3.39 9.25 -10.84
CA ILE A 36 -2.97 8.31 -9.81
C ILE A 36 -1.44 8.21 -9.85
N VAL A 37 -0.80 8.31 -8.69
CA VAL A 37 0.65 8.18 -8.52
C VAL A 37 0.96 7.02 -7.57
N LEU A 38 2.09 6.36 -7.80
CA LEU A 38 2.66 5.36 -6.90
C LEU A 38 3.83 6.02 -6.18
N VAL A 39 3.78 6.06 -4.85
CA VAL A 39 4.79 6.72 -4.03
C VAL A 39 5.35 5.71 -3.03
N GLU A 40 6.66 5.71 -2.89
CA GLU A 40 7.36 4.86 -1.93
C GLU A 40 7.31 5.52 -0.54
N VAL A 41 6.68 4.83 0.41
CA VAL A 41 6.45 5.32 1.78
C VAL A 41 7.00 4.34 2.80
N ASP A 42 7.29 4.86 4.00
CA ASP A 42 7.52 4.03 5.17
C ASP A 42 6.17 3.55 5.73
N PRO A 43 5.90 2.23 5.78
CA PRO A 43 4.60 1.70 6.21
C PRO A 43 4.28 1.97 7.69
N GLU A 44 5.27 2.35 8.51
CA GLU A 44 5.02 2.71 9.91
C GLU A 44 4.48 4.14 10.05
N THR A 45 4.97 5.07 9.24
CA THR A 45 4.63 6.50 9.33
C THR A 45 3.62 6.95 8.28
N GLY A 46 3.60 6.31 7.12
CA GLY A 46 2.92 6.79 5.91
C GLY A 46 3.60 8.00 5.26
N GLU A 47 4.81 8.36 5.70
CA GLU A 47 5.60 9.48 5.16
C GLU A 47 6.52 8.99 4.03
N LEU A 48 7.08 9.90 3.24
CA LEU A 48 7.97 9.56 2.12
C LEU A 48 9.16 8.75 2.64
N ALA A 49 9.39 7.58 2.05
CA ALA A 49 10.50 6.73 2.45
C ALA A 49 11.85 7.43 2.22
N THR A 50 12.75 7.26 3.18
CA THR A 50 14.14 7.72 3.10
C THR A 50 15.08 6.51 3.03
N PRO A 51 16.37 6.68 2.67
CA PRO A 51 17.33 5.57 2.64
C PRO A 51 17.54 4.85 3.99
N GLY A 52 17.17 5.48 5.11
CA GLY A 52 17.26 4.84 6.43
C GLY A 52 16.04 3.99 6.78
N CYS A 53 14.96 4.02 5.99
CA CYS A 53 13.77 3.20 6.21
C CYS A 53 14.11 1.70 6.03
N PRO A 54 13.92 0.86 7.07
CA PRO A 54 14.27 -0.55 6.99
C PRO A 54 13.32 -1.34 6.09
N VAL A 55 12.09 -0.84 5.93
CA VAL A 55 11.05 -1.38 5.05
C VAL A 55 10.42 -0.20 4.32
N THR A 56 10.18 -0.38 3.03
CA THR A 56 9.43 0.57 2.20
C THR A 56 8.32 -0.16 1.47
N SER A 57 7.25 0.56 1.14
CA SER A 57 6.15 0.04 0.31
C SER A 57 5.64 1.10 -0.66
N TYR A 58 5.28 0.68 -1.86
CA TYR A 58 4.58 1.55 -2.79
C TYR A 58 3.10 1.64 -2.42
N GLU A 59 2.62 2.86 -2.21
CA GLU A 59 1.22 3.16 -2.00
C GLU A 59 0.66 4.00 -3.16
N VAL A 60 -0.66 3.91 -3.34
CA VAL A 60 -1.37 4.53 -4.47
C VAL A 60 -2.11 5.76 -3.96
N PHE A 61 -1.79 6.92 -4.53
CA PHE A 61 -2.39 8.20 -4.18
C PHE A 61 -3.07 8.84 -5.37
N VAL A 62 -4.06 9.69 -5.09
CA VAL A 62 -4.50 10.69 -6.06
C VAL A 62 -3.39 11.73 -6.16
N GLU A 63 -3.00 12.12 -7.37
CA GLU A 63 -1.99 13.15 -7.60
C GLU A 63 -2.30 14.43 -6.80
N GLY A 64 -1.32 14.93 -6.04
CA GLY A 64 -1.45 16.05 -5.11
C GLY A 64 -2.00 15.70 -3.73
N THR A 65 -2.14 14.40 -3.40
CA THR A 65 -2.56 13.92 -2.06
C THR A 65 -1.54 12.99 -1.42
N GLU A 66 -0.46 12.69 -2.13
CA GLU A 66 0.70 11.99 -1.59
C GLU A 66 1.35 12.75 -0.43
N PRO A 67 2.01 12.04 0.50
CA PRO A 67 2.79 12.70 1.54
C PRO A 67 3.92 13.54 0.91
N GLU A 68 4.14 14.75 1.44
CA GLU A 68 5.22 15.64 1.01
C GLU A 68 6.41 15.64 1.99
N VAL A 69 6.24 15.01 3.16
CA VAL A 69 7.22 15.01 4.25
C VAL A 69 7.98 13.68 4.24
N GLU A 70 9.30 13.76 4.34
CA GLU A 70 10.18 12.61 4.52
C GLU A 70 9.97 11.93 5.87
N CYS A 71 10.11 10.61 5.89
CA CYS A 71 9.98 9.80 7.08
C CYS A 71 10.87 10.32 8.20
N ARG A 72 10.22 10.81 9.26
CA ARG A 72 10.86 11.38 10.44
C ARG A 72 11.38 10.32 11.41
N LEU A 73 10.93 9.07 11.29
CA LEU A 73 11.36 7.97 12.17
C LEU A 73 12.69 7.36 11.73
N HIS A 74 12.92 7.28 10.42
CA HIS A 74 14.01 6.49 9.85
C HIS A 74 14.95 7.33 8.96
N GLY A 75 15.19 8.58 9.33
CA GLY A 75 16.16 9.45 8.64
C GLY A 75 17.58 8.90 8.74
N VAL A 76 18.37 9.17 7.71
CA VAL A 76 19.80 8.79 7.65
C VAL A 76 20.50 9.32 8.90
N ASP A 77 20.98 8.43 9.78
CA ASP A 77 22.06 8.77 10.69
C ASP A 77 23.29 9.03 9.80
N MET A 78 23.56 10.30 9.49
CA MET A 78 24.80 10.72 8.82
C MET A 78 26.02 10.65 9.77
N ASP A 79 25.97 9.74 10.76
CA ASP A 79 26.88 9.66 11.89
C ASP A 79 27.76 8.40 11.86
N ASP A 80 27.67 7.57 10.81
CA ASP A 80 28.61 6.45 10.56
C ASP A 80 29.90 6.91 9.86
N GLY A 81 30.30 8.16 10.10
CA GLY A 81 31.25 8.89 9.28
C GLY A 81 32.59 8.19 9.07
N TRP A 82 32.99 8.00 7.80
CA TRP A 82 34.39 7.92 7.36
C TRP A 82 34.52 8.35 5.88
N TRP A 83 35.00 9.58 5.69
CA TRP A 83 35.93 10.04 4.65
C TRP A 83 36.44 9.01 3.62
N ILE A 84 36.13 9.20 2.33
CA ILE A 84 37.04 8.95 1.19
C ILE A 84 36.71 9.94 0.05
N PHE A 85 37.32 11.14 -0.05
CA PHE A 85 38.73 11.35 -0.41
C PHE A 85 39.78 10.62 0.43
#